data_AF-A0A916VM14-F1
#
_entry.id   AF-A0A916VM14-F1
#
_cell.length_a   1.000
_cell.length_b   1.000
_cell.length_c   1.000
_cell.angle_alpha   90.00
_cell.angle_beta   90.00
_cell.angle_gamma   90.00
#
_symmetry.space_group_name_H-M   'P 1'
#
loop_
_entity.id
_entity.type
_entity.pdbx_description
1 polymer ?
#
loop_
_entity_poly.entity_id
_entity_poly.type
_entity_poly.pdbx_seq_one_letter_code
_entity_poly.pdbx_strand_id
1 'polypeptide(L)'
;MLILILFCGRSGLAFQYQLENGSVSSGVTKLGAEVGAIETTSSTQTLTKLRQVIGVGNVGSLPGNATYTFYNPNTNQVSFRTVVYQKI
;
A
#
# COMPACT_ATOMS: atom_id res chain seq x y z
N MET A 1 -17.68 13.04 3.65
CA MET A 1 -16.51 12.72 4.50
C MET A 1 -15.44 12.12 3.60
N LEU A 2 -14.28 12.76 3.45
CA LEU A 2 -13.22 12.32 2.55
C LEU A 2 -12.35 11.28 3.28
N ILE A 3 -12.39 10.02 2.85
CA ILE A 3 -11.53 8.95 3.38
C ILE A 3 -10.21 9.01 2.60
N LEU A 4 -9.08 9.02 3.32
CA LEU A 4 -7.75 8.90 2.72
C LEU A 4 -7.38 7.42 2.63
N ILE A 5 -7.00 6.98 1.44
CA ILE A 5 -6.69 5.57 1.14
C ILE A 5 -5.23 5.45 0.68
N LEU A 6 -4.49 4.53 1.30
CA LEU A 6 -3.16 4.10 0.87
C LEU A 6 -3.26 2.72 0.21
N PHE A 7 -2.88 2.65 -1.06
CA PHE A 7 -2.74 1.37 -1.75
C PHE A 7 -1.29 0.86 -1.64
N CYS A 8 -1.10 -0.40 -1.26
CA CYS A 8 0.21 -1.03 -1.16
C CYS A 8 0.22 -2.43 -1.79
N GLY A 9 1.36 -2.86 -2.36
CA GLY A 9 1.42 -4.10 -3.14
C GLY A 9 2.59 -5.04 -2.86
N ARG A 10 3.64 -4.60 -2.15
CA ARG A 10 4.89 -5.37 -2.06
C ARG A 10 4.74 -6.72 -1.34
N SER A 11 3.82 -6.84 -0.39
CA SER A 11 3.57 -8.10 0.32
C SER A 11 2.89 -9.16 -0.55
N GLY A 12 2.24 -8.75 -1.65
CA GLY A 12 1.41 -9.61 -2.49
C GLY A 12 0.08 -10.03 -1.85
N LEU A 13 -0.22 -9.56 -0.64
CA LEU A 13 -1.46 -9.88 0.07
C LEU A 13 -2.60 -8.95 -0.37
N ALA A 14 -3.80 -9.51 -0.50
CA ALA A 14 -5.04 -8.77 -0.69
C ALA A 14 -5.72 -8.58 0.66
N PHE A 15 -5.88 -7.33 1.10
CA PHE A 15 -6.53 -7.01 2.39
C PHE A 15 -7.06 -5.59 2.41
N GLN A 16 -8.06 -5.35 3.26
CA GLN A 16 -8.56 -4.02 3.57
C GLN A 16 -8.47 -3.81 5.08
N TYR A 17 -7.78 -2.74 5.49
CA TYR A 17 -7.59 -2.43 6.90
C TYR A 17 -7.97 -0.98 7.18
N GLN A 18 -8.76 -0.77 8.23
CA GLN A 18 -9.16 0.54 8.71
C GLN A 18 -8.24 0.94 9.87
N LEU A 19 -7.46 1.99 9.67
CA LEU A 19 -6.68 2.60 10.75
C LEU A 19 -7.62 3.50 11.57
N GLU A 20 -7.90 3.10 12.80
CA GLU A 20 -8.69 3.88 13.76
C GLU A 20 -7.83 4.90 14.51
N ASN A 21 -6.59 4.52 14.84
CA ASN A 21 -5.63 5.38 15.53
C ASN A 21 -4.19 4.93 15.22
N GLY A 22 -3.22 5.84 15.24
CA GLY A 22 -1.80 5.51 15.04
C GLY A 22 -0.98 6.60 14.36
N SER A 23 0.25 6.29 13.97
CA SER A 23 1.10 7.16 13.18
C SER A 23 1.79 6.39 12.05
N VAL A 24 2.02 7.05 10.93
CA VAL A 24 2.80 6.51 9.81
C VAL A 24 4.10 7.30 9.72
N SER A 25 5.22 6.60 9.86
CA SER A 25 6.56 7.17 9.69
C SER A 25 7.13 6.77 8.34
N SER A 26 7.63 7.73 7.58
CA SER A 26 8.35 7.53 6.32
C SER A 26 9.74 8.12 6.41
N GLY A 27 10.76 7.39 5.98
CA GLY A 27 12.13 7.87 5.89
C GLY A 27 12.61 7.93 4.44
N VAL A 28 13.32 8.99 4.08
CA VAL A 28 14.10 9.09 2.84
C VAL A 28 15.56 9.08 3.22
N THR A 29 16.26 8.03 2.83
CA THR A 29 17.71 7.91 3.01
C THR A 29 18.41 8.34 1.73
N LYS A 30 19.31 9.32 1.84
CA LYS A 30 20.14 9.85 0.74
C LYS A 30 21.61 9.69 1.08
N LEU A 31 22.43 9.57 0.04
CA LEU A 31 23.87 9.74 0.19
C LEU A 31 24.12 11.23 0.47
N GLY A 32 24.76 11.51 1.61
CA GLY A 32 25.06 12.87 2.07
C GLY A 32 26.14 13.54 1.23
N ALA A 33 26.35 14.83 1.47
CA ALA A 33 27.32 15.64 0.72
C ALA A 33 28.78 15.26 1.03
N GLU A 34 29.06 14.69 2.20
CA GLU A 34 30.38 14.21 2.58
C GLU A 34 30.58 12.74 2.21
N VAL A 35 31.81 12.38 1.82
CA VAL A 35 32.16 11.01 1.42
C VAL A 35 31.87 10.04 2.58
N GLY A 36 30.88 9.17 2.37
CA GLY A 36 30.46 8.16 3.35
C GLY A 36 29.32 8.59 4.28
N ALA A 37 28.83 9.83 4.21
CA ALA A 37 27.68 10.26 4.99
C ALA A 37 26.38 9.67 4.45
N ILE A 38 25.53 9.14 5.33
CA ILE A 38 24.15 8.73 5.04
C ILE A 38 23.22 9.67 5.78
N GLU A 39 22.43 10.45 5.05
CA GLU A 39 21.42 11.34 5.64
C GLU A 39 20.05 10.70 5.53
N THR A 40 19.35 10.54 6.66
CA THR A 40 17.96 10.07 6.65
C THR A 40 17.03 11.17 7.14
N THR A 41 16.14 11.62 6.26
CA THR A 41 15.05 12.52 6.63
C THR A 41 13.80 11.70 6.90
N SER A 42 13.32 11.75 8.15
CA SER A 42 12.09 11.07 8.55
C SER A 42 10.95 12.06 8.73
N SER A 43 9.74 11.65 8.34
CA SER A 43 8.49 12.36 8.56
C SER A 43 7.48 11.41 9.18
N THR A 44 6.85 11.83 10.28
CA THR A 44 5.83 11.06 10.97
C THR A 44 4.51 11.81 10.89
N GLN A 45 3.49 11.15 10.33
CA GLN A 45 2.12 11.67 10.29
C GLN A 45 1.26 10.94 11.30
N THR A 46 0.73 11.66 12.29
CA THR A 46 -0.28 11.14 13.20
C THR A 46 -1.63 11.07 12.48
N LEU A 47 -2.32 9.94 12.64
CA LEU A 47 -3.61 9.68 12.01
C LEU A 47 -4.71 10.38 12.83
N THR A 48 -5.10 11.58 12.40
CA THR A 48 -6.20 12.35 13.03
C THR A 48 -7.57 12.07 12.41
N LYS A 49 -7.63 11.24 11.37
CA LYS A 49 -8.84 10.85 10.64
C LYS A 49 -8.72 9.38 10.24
N LEU A 50 -9.87 8.71 10.11
CA LEU A 50 -9.97 7.35 9.58
C LEU A 50 -9.25 7.24 8.22
N ARG A 51 -8.21 6.40 8.16
CA ARG A 51 -7.50 6.08 6.91
C ARG A 51 -7.63 4.61 6.58
N GLN A 52 -7.73 4.28 5.30
CA GLN A 52 -7.70 2.89 4.86
C GLN A 52 -6.35 2.53 4.26
N VAL A 53 -5.90 1.32 4.54
CA VAL A 53 -4.80 0.67 3.83
C VAL A 53 -5.37 -0.51 3.06
N ILE A 54 -5.10 -0.53 1.76
CA ILE A 54 -5.56 -1.59 0.85
C ILE A 54 -4.33 -2.30 0.28
N GLY A 55 -4.16 -3.56 0.66
CA GLY A 55 -3.25 -4.48 -0.02
C GLY A 55 -3.85 -4.90 -1.35
N VAL A 56 -3.20 -4.57 -2.47
CA VAL A 56 -3.80 -4.75 -3.81
C VAL A 56 -3.75 -6.18 -4.35
N GLY A 57 -3.05 -7.08 -3.67
CA GLY A 57 -2.80 -8.44 -4.14
C GLY A 57 -1.56 -8.55 -5.05
N ASN A 58 -1.49 -9.63 -5.81
CA ASN A 58 -0.35 -10.02 -6.62
C ASN A 58 -0.82 -10.64 -7.93
N VAL A 59 -0.33 -10.14 -9.06
CA VAL A 59 -0.69 -10.64 -10.39
C VAL A 59 0.30 -11.70 -10.91
N GLY A 60 1.59 -11.54 -10.62
CA GLY A 60 2.66 -12.25 -11.34
C GLY A 60 3.58 -13.13 -10.51
N SER A 61 3.54 -13.06 -9.18
CA SER A 61 4.46 -13.86 -8.35
C SER A 61 3.93 -15.25 -7.98
N LEU A 62 2.63 -15.53 -8.17
CA LEU A 62 2.07 -16.88 -8.09
C LEU A 62 1.72 -17.35 -9.52
N PRO A 63 2.44 -18.34 -10.08
CA PRO A 63 2.15 -18.84 -11.41
C PRO A 63 0.70 -19.30 -11.54
N GLY A 64 0.03 -18.80 -12.59
CA GLY A 64 -1.33 -19.16 -12.94
C GLY A 64 -2.43 -18.62 -12.02
N ASN A 65 -2.10 -17.77 -11.04
CA ASN A 65 -3.08 -17.09 -10.19
C ASN A 65 -2.74 -15.60 -10.06
N ALA A 66 -3.65 -14.75 -10.56
CA ALA A 66 -3.54 -13.31 -10.46
C ALA A 66 -4.63 -12.75 -9.54
N THR A 67 -4.23 -12.15 -8.42
CA THR A 67 -5.11 -11.40 -7.53
C THR A 67 -4.94 -9.90 -7.77
N TYR A 68 -6.05 -9.20 -7.97
CA TYR A 68 -6.09 -7.75 -8.16
C TYR A 68 -7.29 -7.13 -7.43
N THR A 69 -7.32 -5.80 -7.36
CA THR A 69 -8.32 -5.05 -6.59
C THR A 69 -9.10 -4.09 -7.47
N PHE A 70 -10.42 -4.13 -7.38
CA PHE A 70 -11.32 -3.09 -7.88
C PHE A 70 -11.65 -2.12 -6.74
N TYR A 71 -11.53 -0.82 -7.02
CA TYR A 71 -11.94 0.25 -6.11
C TYR A 71 -12.93 1.18 -6.82
N ASN A 72 -14.08 1.43 -6.18
CA ASN A 72 -15.06 2.39 -6.66
C ASN A 72 -14.89 3.72 -5.89
N PRO A 73 -14.41 4.81 -6.53
CA PRO A 73 -14.18 6.08 -5.85
C PRO A 73 -15.47 6.80 -5.42
N ASN A 74 -16.62 6.48 -6.04
CA ASN A 74 -17.90 7.10 -5.71
C ASN A 74 -18.53 6.49 -4.46
N THR A 75 -18.26 5.21 -4.19
CA THR A 75 -18.86 4.47 -3.06
C THR A 75 -17.85 4.03 -2.01
N ASN A 76 -16.56 4.23 -2.27
CA ASN A 76 -15.43 3.69 -1.50
C ASN A 76 -15.44 2.16 -1.35
N GLN A 77 -16.17 1.44 -2.20
CA GLN A 77 -16.21 -0.02 -2.15
C GLN A 77 -14.94 -0.62 -2.74
N VAL A 78 -14.45 -1.67 -2.07
CA VAL A 78 -13.26 -2.44 -2.45
C VAL A 78 -13.69 -3.87 -2.76
N SER A 79 -13.16 -4.45 -3.82
CA SER A 79 -13.42 -5.85 -4.18
C SER A 79 -12.15 -6.52 -4.66
N PHE A 80 -11.77 -7.62 -4.02
CA PHE A 80 -10.66 -8.46 -4.43
C PHE A 80 -11.14 -9.47 -5.46
N ARG A 81 -10.35 -9.66 -6.52
CA ARG A 81 -10.64 -10.61 -7.59
C ARG A 81 -9.42 -11.47 -7.82
N THR A 82 -9.66 -12.76 -8.04
CA THR A 82 -8.63 -13.72 -8.46
C THR A 82 -9.02 -14.30 -9.80
N VAL A 83 -8.08 -14.31 -10.74
CA VAL A 83 -8.23 -14.93 -12.06
C VAL A 83 -7.14 -15.98 -12.24
N VAL A 84 -7.55 -17.15 -12.70
CA VAL A 84 -6.65 -18.24 -13.07
C VAL A 84 -6.20 -18.04 -14.50
N TYR A 85 -4.89 -18.13 -14.77
CA TYR A 85 -4.32 -18.03 -16.12
C TYR A 85 -3.34 -19.17 -16.40
N GLN A 86 -3.08 -19.44 -17.67
CA GLN A 86 -2.03 -20.39 -18.05
C GLN A 86 -0.71 -19.65 -18.21
N LYS A 87 0.38 -20.24 -17.68
CA LYS A 87 1.72 -19.76 -17.95
C LYS A 87 2.06 -20.12 -19.40
N ILE A 88 2.28 -19.11 -20.24
CA ILE A 88 2.80 -19.27 -21.61
C ILE A 88 4.28 -19.65 -21.51
#